data_AF-A0A522TGQ8-F1
#
_entry.id   AF-A0A522TGQ8-F1
#
_cell.length_a   1.000
_cell.length_b   1.000
_cell.length_c   1.000
_cell.angle_alpha   90.00
_cell.angle_beta   90.00
_cell.angle_gamma   90.00
#
_symmetry.space_group_name_H-M   'P 1'
#
loop_
_entity.id
_entity.type
_entity.pdbx_description
1 polymer ?
#
loop_
_entity_poly.entity_id
_entity_poly.type
_entity_poly.pdbx_seq_one_letter_code
_entity_poly.pdbx_strand_id
1 'polypeptide(L)'
;MLNNHTMTTLSDLGLNGMLEAFREQLDGVQYQELSFEERLGMLVDREVAQREAKRLTTRLRSAKLRHSASIEDIDFRTPRGLERSVIMGLSSSHWVDAHQNILLTGPAGVGKSYIGCALAHSGIRSGHSALYRRAPALFADLSIARGDGRYLKLLQGLARVEILVIDDFALTPLAGSEPSDLLEVLDDRSERKSTIVTSQLPVDSWHQTLGDPTISDAVMDRLLHNSHIIEMKGASMRTKKG
;
A
#
# COMPACT_ATOMS: atom_id res chain seq x y z
N MET A 1 24.41 31.23 25.94
CA MET A 1 24.30 29.91 26.64
C MET A 1 22.92 29.27 26.47
N LEU A 2 21.81 30.01 26.56
CA LEU A 2 20.46 29.44 26.37
C LEU A 2 20.25 28.78 24.99
N ASN A 3 20.62 29.43 23.88
CA ASN A 3 20.34 28.89 22.54
C ASN A 3 21.01 27.52 22.28
N ASN A 4 22.26 27.34 22.73
CA ASN A 4 22.95 26.05 22.61
C ASN A 4 22.27 24.97 23.46
N HIS A 5 21.79 25.31 24.66
CA HIS A 5 21.03 24.38 25.49
C HIS A 5 19.71 23.98 24.81
N THR A 6 18.95 24.95 24.30
CA THR A 6 17.71 24.69 23.54
C THR A 6 17.95 23.79 22.35
N MET A 7 19.01 24.03 21.58
CA MET A 7 19.38 23.18 20.43
C MET A 7 19.66 21.73 20.83
N THR A 8 20.43 21.52 21.88
CA THR A 8 20.72 20.18 22.40
C THR A 8 19.43 19.50 22.85
N THR A 9 18.58 20.19 23.61
CA THR A 9 17.29 19.64 24.06
C THR A 9 16.36 19.30 22.90
N LEU A 10 16.27 20.12 21.85
CA LEU A 10 15.48 19.81 20.65
C LEU A 10 16.00 18.54 19.94
N SER A 11 17.32 18.38 19.85
CA SER A 11 17.93 17.16 19.32
C SER A 11 17.59 15.93 20.18
N ASP A 12 17.72 16.03 21.49
CA ASP A 12 17.47 14.93 22.44
C ASP A 12 15.98 14.51 22.44
N LEU A 13 15.07 15.45 22.24
CA LEU A 13 13.63 15.20 22.06
C LEU A 13 13.27 14.68 20.66
N GLY A 14 14.23 14.62 19.73
CA GLY A 14 14.02 14.21 18.35
C GLY A 14 13.24 15.22 17.50
N LEU A 15 13.18 16.48 17.93
CA LEU A 15 12.52 17.60 17.25
C LEU A 15 13.46 18.26 16.23
N ASN A 16 13.91 17.44 15.27
CA ASN A 16 14.96 17.84 14.33
C ASN A 16 14.54 18.96 13.36
N GLY A 17 13.26 19.01 12.99
CA GLY A 17 12.72 20.09 12.15
C GLY A 17 12.61 21.40 12.91
N MET A 18 12.18 21.36 14.18
CA MET A 18 12.25 22.55 15.03
C MET A 18 13.70 23.01 15.20
N LEU A 19 14.65 22.08 15.38
CA LEU A 19 16.07 22.41 15.52
C LEU A 19 16.63 23.12 14.29
N GLU A 20 16.34 22.59 13.09
CA GLU A 20 16.77 23.20 11.82
C GLU A 20 16.15 24.59 11.64
N ALA A 21 14.83 24.72 11.80
CA ALA A 21 14.18 26.02 11.66
C ALA A 21 14.62 27.02 12.75
N PHE A 22 14.93 26.55 13.96
CA PHE A 22 15.45 27.41 15.02
C PHE A 22 16.84 27.97 14.67
N ARG A 23 17.71 27.17 14.02
CA ARG A 23 18.99 27.64 13.45
C ARG A 23 18.76 28.74 12.42
N GLU A 24 17.90 28.46 11.45
CA GLU A 24 17.59 29.40 10.37
C GLU A 24 17.02 30.73 10.92
N GLN A 25 16.19 30.66 11.95
CA GLN A 25 15.62 31.85 12.60
C GLN A 25 16.65 32.70 13.36
N LEU A 26 17.69 32.08 13.92
CA LEU A 26 18.77 32.82 14.59
C LEU A 26 19.64 33.61 13.61
N ASP A 27 19.81 33.09 12.40
CA ASP A 27 20.70 33.66 11.38
C ASP A 27 19.97 34.63 10.42
N GLY A 28 18.64 34.52 10.30
CA GLY A 28 17.85 35.32 9.35
C GLY A 28 17.30 36.62 9.92
N VAL A 29 17.67 37.75 9.31
CA VAL A 29 17.14 39.08 9.68
C VAL A 29 15.64 39.18 9.43
N GLN A 30 15.10 38.47 8.43
CA GLN A 30 13.67 38.50 8.11
C GLN A 30 12.77 37.98 9.24
N TYR A 31 13.33 37.22 10.19
CA TYR A 31 12.57 36.68 11.32
C TYR A 31 12.42 37.69 12.46
N GLN A 32 13.16 38.80 12.44
CA GLN A 32 13.08 39.84 13.49
C GLN A 32 11.79 40.66 13.40
N GLU A 33 11.18 40.72 12.21
CA GLU A 33 9.92 41.44 11.98
C GLU A 33 8.68 40.59 12.35
N LEU A 34 8.86 39.30 12.59
CA LEU A 34 7.79 38.38 12.96
C LEU A 34 7.59 38.35 14.48
N SER A 35 6.33 38.22 14.90
CA SER A 35 5.97 37.97 16.29
C SER A 35 6.55 36.65 16.81
N PHE A 36 6.56 36.50 18.13
CA PHE A 36 6.98 35.24 18.75
C PHE A 36 6.08 34.08 18.32
N GLU A 37 4.77 34.31 18.28
CA GLU A 37 3.75 33.34 17.90
C GLU A 37 3.94 32.85 16.47
N GLU A 38 4.21 33.75 15.52
CA GLU A 38 4.49 33.39 14.13
C GLU A 38 5.75 32.54 14.02
N ARG A 39 6.83 32.96 14.67
CA ARG A 39 8.09 32.21 14.68
C ARG A 39 7.94 30.83 15.29
N LEU A 40 7.23 30.72 16.42
CA LEU A 40 6.95 29.44 17.06
C LEU A 40 6.11 28.54 16.16
N GLY A 41 5.08 29.10 15.51
CA GLY A 41 4.27 28.40 14.51
C GLY A 41 5.13 27.79 13.40
N MET A 42 6.03 28.58 12.81
CA MET A 42 6.95 28.11 11.77
C MET A 42 7.86 26.95 12.24
N LEU A 43 8.33 26.97 13.49
CA LEU A 43 9.14 25.88 14.05
C LEU A 43 8.32 24.58 14.12
N VAL A 44 7.08 24.68 14.63
CA VAL A 44 6.17 23.54 14.77
C VAL A 44 5.79 22.99 13.39
N ASP A 45 5.45 23.84 12.44
CA ASP A 45 5.10 23.45 11.07
C ASP A 45 6.25 22.72 10.39
N ARG A 46 7.50 23.20 10.59
CA ARG A 46 8.69 22.53 10.06
C ARG A 46 8.85 21.12 10.62
N GLU A 47 8.65 20.95 11.92
CA GLU A 47 8.73 19.63 12.57
C GLU A 47 7.65 18.68 12.07
N VAL A 48 6.41 19.15 11.95
CA VAL A 48 5.30 18.36 11.41
C VAL A 48 5.61 17.92 9.99
N ALA A 49 5.99 18.85 9.10
CA ALA A 49 6.32 18.56 7.71
C ALA A 49 7.47 17.53 7.60
N GLN A 50 8.52 17.67 8.41
CA GLN A 50 9.64 16.73 8.40
C GLN A 50 9.24 15.33 8.91
N ARG A 51 8.39 15.25 9.94
CA ARG A 51 7.86 13.97 10.43
C ARG A 51 6.98 13.29 9.40
N GLU A 52 6.11 14.03 8.72
CA GLU A 52 5.24 13.52 7.66
C GLU A 52 6.06 13.02 6.46
N ALA A 53 7.04 13.80 6.00
CA ALA A 53 7.95 13.40 4.94
C ALA A 53 8.73 12.12 5.29
N LYS A 54 9.20 12.01 6.54
CA LYS A 54 9.88 10.81 7.05
C LYS A 54 8.96 9.60 7.09
N ARG A 55 7.73 9.77 7.61
CA ARG A 55 6.70 8.70 7.65
C ARG A 55 6.36 8.21 6.25
N LEU A 56 6.13 9.13 5.31
CA LEU A 56 5.86 8.82 3.90
C LEU A 56 7.01 8.01 3.30
N THR A 57 8.25 8.50 3.45
CA THR A 57 9.45 7.81 2.94
C THR A 57 9.59 6.41 3.53
N THR A 58 9.37 6.25 4.84
CA THR A 58 9.42 4.95 5.50
C THR A 58 8.33 4.01 4.99
N ARG A 59 7.09 4.48 4.84
CA ARG A 59 5.97 3.68 4.31
C ARG A 59 6.25 3.23 2.88
N LEU A 60 6.69 4.13 2.00
CA LEU A 60 7.07 3.81 0.62
C LEU A 60 8.15 2.73 0.55
N ARG A 61 9.21 2.85 1.36
CA ARG A 61 10.26 1.83 1.45
C ARG A 61 9.74 0.49 1.96
N SER A 62 8.92 0.51 3.02
CA SER A 62 8.36 -0.70 3.61
C SER A 62 7.36 -1.42 2.71
N ALA A 63 6.70 -0.68 1.81
CA ALA A 63 5.68 -1.21 0.92
C ALA A 63 6.24 -2.13 -0.16
N LYS A 64 7.52 -1.98 -0.53
CA LYS A 64 8.18 -2.81 -1.55
C LYS A 64 7.36 -2.91 -2.86
N LEU A 65 6.71 -1.81 -3.25
CA LEU A 65 5.93 -1.75 -4.48
C LEU A 65 6.82 -2.09 -5.67
N ARG A 66 6.37 -3.01 -6.53
CA ARG A 66 7.13 -3.44 -7.70
C ARG A 66 7.29 -2.36 -8.76
N HIS A 67 6.30 -1.48 -8.86
CA HIS A 67 6.27 -0.40 -9.83
C HIS A 67 6.24 0.95 -9.12
N SER A 68 7.05 1.89 -9.61
CA SER A 68 6.89 3.31 -9.29
C SER A 68 5.69 3.84 -10.08
N ALA A 69 4.49 3.47 -9.64
CA ALA A 69 3.23 3.77 -10.31
C ALA A 69 2.53 4.94 -9.63
N SER A 70 1.93 5.82 -10.44
CA SER A 70 1.13 6.95 -10.00
C SER A 70 -0.26 6.88 -10.64
N ILE A 71 -1.25 7.52 -10.02
CA ILE A 71 -2.61 7.56 -10.58
C ILE A 71 -2.63 8.50 -11.79
N GLU A 72 -1.81 9.55 -11.71
CA GLU A 72 -1.65 10.62 -12.68
C GLU A 72 -1.12 10.10 -14.04
N ASP A 73 -0.28 9.07 -14.01
CA ASP A 73 0.33 8.46 -15.20
C ASP A 73 -0.53 7.34 -15.85
N ILE A 74 -1.73 7.07 -15.32
CA ILE A 74 -2.61 6.03 -15.89
C ILE A 74 -3.15 6.47 -17.25
N ASP A 75 -2.84 5.70 -18.30
CA ASP A 75 -3.41 5.91 -19.63
C ASP A 75 -4.85 5.39 -19.72
N PHE A 76 -5.81 6.32 -19.63
CA PHE A 76 -7.24 6.06 -19.85
C PHE A 76 -7.66 6.10 -21.33
N ARG A 77 -6.78 6.50 -22.25
CA ARG A 77 -7.11 6.60 -23.68
C ARG A 77 -7.09 5.24 -24.36
N THR A 78 -6.20 4.34 -23.93
CA THR A 78 -6.19 2.96 -24.43
C THR A 78 -7.38 2.20 -23.86
N PRO A 79 -8.31 1.67 -24.68
CA PRO A 79 -9.52 1.01 -24.21
C PRO A 79 -9.17 -0.32 -23.55
N ARG A 80 -9.19 -0.33 -22.21
CA ARG A 80 -8.87 -1.50 -21.38
C ARG A 80 -9.95 -1.84 -20.35
N GLY A 81 -11.18 -1.35 -20.53
CA GLY A 81 -12.27 -1.51 -19.56
C GLY A 81 -12.07 -0.72 -18.26
N LEU A 82 -11.20 0.30 -18.27
CA LEU A 82 -10.96 1.17 -17.11
C LEU A 82 -11.87 2.39 -17.17
N GLU A 83 -12.77 2.49 -16.20
CA GLU A 83 -13.58 3.69 -16.01
C GLU A 83 -12.82 4.74 -15.18
N ARG A 84 -12.65 5.95 -15.73
CA ARG A 84 -11.86 7.01 -15.08
C ARG A 84 -12.46 7.45 -13.75
N SER A 85 -13.79 7.60 -13.70
CA SER A 85 -14.55 7.93 -12.49
C SER A 85 -14.25 6.96 -11.34
N VAL A 86 -14.28 5.65 -11.62
CA VAL A 86 -14.00 4.58 -10.64
C VAL A 86 -12.58 4.67 -10.13
N ILE A 87 -11.58 4.74 -11.02
CA ILE A 87 -10.16 4.81 -10.59
C ILE A 87 -9.88 6.09 -9.79
N MET A 88 -10.45 7.24 -10.20
CA MET A 88 -10.31 8.48 -9.46
C MET A 88 -11.02 8.42 -8.11
N GLY A 89 -12.20 7.79 -8.02
CA GLY A 89 -12.88 7.52 -6.76
C GLY A 89 -12.02 6.71 -5.81
N LEU A 90 -11.40 5.62 -6.30
CA LEU A 90 -10.49 4.78 -5.51
C LEU A 90 -9.18 5.49 -5.14
N SER A 91 -8.74 6.48 -5.92
CA SER A 91 -7.52 7.25 -5.62
C SER A 91 -7.62 8.05 -4.31
N SER A 92 -8.84 8.38 -3.87
CA SER A 92 -9.10 9.07 -2.60
C SER A 92 -8.84 8.21 -1.36
N SER A 93 -8.59 6.90 -1.52
CA SER A 93 -8.28 5.95 -0.45
C SER A 93 -9.38 5.67 0.59
N HIS A 94 -10.60 6.22 0.44
CA HIS A 94 -11.73 5.91 1.33
C HIS A 94 -12.07 4.40 1.41
N TRP A 95 -11.77 3.63 0.36
CA TRP A 95 -11.92 2.17 0.35
C TRP A 95 -11.02 1.47 1.39
N VAL A 96 -9.91 2.09 1.81
CA VAL A 96 -9.02 1.57 2.85
C VAL A 96 -9.67 1.70 4.23
N ASP A 97 -10.24 2.88 4.51
CA ASP A 97 -10.96 3.17 5.74
C ASP A 97 -12.25 2.34 5.84
N ALA A 98 -12.93 2.11 4.70
CA ALA A 98 -14.12 1.26 4.60
C ALA A 98 -13.80 -0.25 4.56
N HIS A 99 -12.52 -0.63 4.68
CA HIS A 99 -12.04 -2.02 4.67
C HIS A 99 -12.50 -2.81 3.43
N GLN A 100 -12.55 -2.13 2.28
CA GLN A 100 -12.96 -2.70 1.01
C GLN A 100 -11.80 -3.35 0.28
N ASN A 101 -12.04 -4.47 -0.39
CA ASN A 101 -11.03 -5.09 -1.25
C ASN A 101 -11.09 -4.52 -2.68
N ILE A 102 -10.01 -4.68 -3.44
CA ILE A 102 -9.97 -4.35 -4.87
C ILE A 102 -9.46 -5.54 -5.65
N LEU A 103 -10.27 -6.05 -6.58
CA LEU A 103 -9.94 -7.20 -7.41
C LEU A 103 -9.73 -6.73 -8.85
N LEU A 104 -8.50 -6.83 -9.34
CA LEU A 104 -8.09 -6.44 -10.69
C LEU A 104 -7.88 -7.69 -11.54
N THR A 105 -8.77 -7.96 -12.50
CA THR A 105 -8.66 -9.12 -13.39
C THR A 105 -8.40 -8.71 -14.83
N GLY A 106 -7.98 -9.66 -15.68
CA GLY A 106 -7.78 -9.43 -17.11
C GLY A 106 -6.47 -9.97 -17.70
N PRO A 107 -6.27 -9.89 -19.02
CA PRO A 107 -5.13 -10.53 -19.70
C PRO A 107 -3.74 -10.06 -19.24
N ALA A 108 -2.69 -10.82 -19.58
CA ALA A 108 -1.31 -10.44 -19.31
C ALA A 108 -0.96 -9.08 -19.94
N GLY A 109 -0.22 -8.25 -19.21
CA GLY A 109 0.32 -7.00 -19.74
C GLY A 109 -0.68 -5.84 -19.84
N VAL A 110 -1.97 -6.03 -19.52
CA VAL A 110 -2.96 -4.93 -19.57
C VAL A 110 -2.80 -3.88 -18.47
N GLY A 111 -1.90 -4.07 -17.50
CA GLY A 111 -1.58 -3.03 -16.49
C GLY A 111 -2.17 -3.24 -15.09
N LYS A 112 -2.76 -4.40 -14.77
CA LYS A 112 -3.31 -4.72 -13.44
C LYS A 112 -2.34 -4.43 -12.29
N SER A 113 -1.12 -4.98 -12.35
CA SER A 113 -0.09 -4.78 -11.33
C SER A 113 0.32 -3.32 -11.18
N TYR A 114 0.32 -2.55 -12.28
CA TYR A 114 0.62 -1.12 -12.25
C TYR A 114 -0.49 -0.35 -11.52
N ILE A 115 -1.75 -0.63 -11.84
CA ILE A 115 -2.91 0.02 -11.20
C ILE A 115 -2.98 -0.35 -9.71
N GLY A 116 -2.77 -1.61 -9.36
CA GLY A 116 -2.70 -2.03 -7.95
C GLY A 116 -1.59 -1.31 -7.19
N CYS A 117 -0.42 -1.14 -7.80
CA CYS A 117 0.66 -0.33 -7.21
C CYS A 117 0.30 1.16 -7.13
N ALA A 118 -0.36 1.73 -8.13
CA ALA A 118 -0.75 3.15 -8.14
C ALA A 118 -1.77 3.46 -7.04
N LEU A 119 -2.76 2.58 -6.84
CA LEU A 119 -3.76 2.69 -5.79
C LEU A 119 -3.14 2.53 -4.40
N ALA A 120 -2.26 1.53 -4.22
CA ALA A 120 -1.51 1.38 -2.98
C ALA A 120 -0.60 2.59 -2.71
N HIS A 121 0.06 3.13 -3.74
CA HIS A 121 0.87 4.35 -3.63
C HIS A 121 0.02 5.57 -3.22
N SER A 122 -1.19 5.71 -3.79
CA SER A 122 -2.15 6.74 -3.37
C SER A 122 -2.51 6.58 -1.89
N GLY A 123 -2.80 5.36 -1.45
CA GLY A 123 -3.04 5.05 -0.03
C GLY A 123 -1.87 5.42 0.88
N ILE A 124 -0.64 5.17 0.44
CA ILE A 124 0.56 5.57 1.18
C ILE A 124 0.67 7.09 1.31
N ARG A 125 0.36 7.83 0.25
CA ARG A 125 0.31 9.30 0.27
C ARG A 125 -0.78 9.82 1.22
N SER A 126 -1.92 9.13 1.31
CA SER A 126 -3.00 9.42 2.25
C SER A 126 -2.72 8.98 3.69
N GLY A 127 -1.56 8.36 3.95
CA GLY A 127 -1.11 8.02 5.30
C GLY A 127 -1.24 6.55 5.69
N HIS A 128 -1.68 5.68 4.78
CA HIS A 128 -1.80 4.25 5.06
C HIS A 128 -0.49 3.48 4.84
N SER A 129 -0.30 2.43 5.62
CA SER A 129 0.73 1.43 5.39
C SER A 129 0.31 0.48 4.25
N ALA A 130 1.28 0.05 3.44
CA ALA A 130 1.03 -0.92 2.39
C ALA A 130 2.14 -1.96 2.35
N LEU A 131 1.88 -3.11 1.71
CA LEU A 131 2.87 -4.13 1.40
C LEU A 131 2.51 -4.83 0.10
N TYR A 132 3.47 -4.93 -0.81
CA TYR A 132 3.33 -5.68 -2.05
C TYR A 132 4.02 -7.04 -1.94
N ARG A 133 3.32 -8.08 -2.41
CA ARG A 133 3.85 -9.43 -2.62
C ARG A 133 3.29 -10.01 -3.91
N ARG A 134 4.13 -10.73 -4.66
CA ARG A 134 3.62 -11.67 -5.66
C ARG A 134 3.10 -12.91 -4.93
N ALA A 135 1.96 -13.46 -5.35
CA ALA A 135 1.36 -14.62 -4.71
C ALA A 135 2.35 -15.81 -4.56
N PRO A 136 3.11 -16.22 -5.60
CA PRO A 136 4.08 -17.31 -5.43
C PRO A 136 5.17 -17.04 -4.39
N ALA A 137 5.62 -15.78 -4.27
CA ALA A 137 6.62 -15.39 -3.28
C ALA A 137 6.04 -15.35 -1.86
N LEU A 138 4.78 -14.91 -1.72
CA LEU A 138 4.07 -14.93 -0.45
C LEU A 138 3.92 -16.36 0.08
N PHE A 139 3.50 -17.29 -0.78
CA PHE A 139 3.33 -18.69 -0.40
C PHE A 139 4.66 -19.36 -0.05
N ALA A 140 5.73 -19.10 -0.81
CA ALA A 140 7.06 -19.56 -0.45
C ALA A 140 7.52 -19.02 0.92
N ASP A 141 7.31 -17.73 1.19
CA ASP A 141 7.63 -17.11 2.48
C ASP A 141 6.85 -17.76 3.64
N LEU A 142 5.55 -18.05 3.44
CA LEU A 142 4.69 -18.72 4.44
C LEU A 142 5.14 -20.16 4.71
N SER A 143 5.45 -20.92 3.66
CA SER A 143 5.97 -22.28 3.77
C SER A 143 7.30 -22.33 4.54
N ILE A 144 8.24 -21.42 4.23
CA ILE A 144 9.53 -21.34 4.94
C ILE A 144 9.30 -20.95 6.40
N ALA A 145 8.47 -19.95 6.66
CA ALA A 145 8.17 -19.47 8.01
C ALA A 145 7.51 -20.54 8.88
N ARG A 146 6.78 -21.48 8.27
CA ARG A 146 6.21 -22.65 8.95
C ARG A 146 7.30 -23.64 9.40
N GLY A 147 8.29 -23.88 8.55
CA GLY A 147 9.41 -24.78 8.85
C GLY A 147 10.37 -24.26 9.94
N ASP A 148 10.48 -22.94 10.12
CA ASP A 148 11.43 -22.33 11.07
C ASP A 148 10.79 -21.57 12.24
N GLY A 149 9.47 -21.74 12.45
CA GLY A 149 8.74 -21.20 13.59
C GLY A 149 8.40 -19.71 13.51
N ARG A 150 8.60 -19.04 12.36
CA ARG A 150 8.27 -17.62 12.15
C ARG A 150 6.87 -17.39 11.58
N TYR A 151 6.10 -18.44 11.31
CA TYR A 151 4.80 -18.38 10.64
C TYR A 151 3.83 -17.35 11.25
N LEU A 152 3.58 -17.45 12.56
CA LEU A 152 2.67 -16.51 13.26
C LEU A 152 3.18 -15.06 13.21
N LYS A 153 4.51 -14.85 13.25
CA LYS A 153 5.10 -13.51 13.15
C LYS A 153 4.91 -12.93 11.74
N LEU A 154 4.99 -13.77 10.70
CA LEU A 154 4.72 -13.35 9.34
C LEU A 154 3.23 -13.01 9.15
N LEU A 155 2.31 -13.85 9.62
CA LEU A 155 0.87 -13.57 9.61
C LEU A 155 0.55 -12.25 10.31
N GLN A 156 1.06 -12.02 11.53
CA GLN A 156 0.88 -10.75 12.24
C GLN A 156 1.43 -9.54 11.48
N GLY A 157 2.55 -9.72 10.77
CA GLY A 157 3.10 -8.68 9.90
C GLY A 157 2.17 -8.35 8.72
N LEU A 158 1.60 -9.38 8.09
CA LEU A 158 0.62 -9.23 7.00
C LEU A 158 -0.70 -8.66 7.50
N ALA A 159 -1.16 -9.01 8.70
CA ALA A 159 -2.40 -8.49 9.30
C ALA A 159 -2.31 -7.01 9.68
N ARG A 160 -1.12 -6.50 10.01
CA ARG A 160 -0.92 -5.11 10.45
C ARG A 160 -0.94 -4.08 9.34
N VAL A 161 -0.57 -4.46 8.11
CA VAL A 161 -0.53 -3.50 7.00
C VAL A 161 -1.93 -3.17 6.51
N GLU A 162 -2.21 -1.90 6.28
CA GLU A 162 -3.54 -1.43 5.90
C GLU A 162 -3.91 -1.86 4.48
N ILE A 163 -2.93 -1.89 3.57
CA ILE A 163 -3.10 -2.33 2.19
C ILE A 163 -2.15 -3.48 1.90
N LEU A 164 -2.68 -4.68 1.66
CA LEU A 164 -1.89 -5.81 1.16
C LEU A 164 -2.16 -5.98 -0.33
N VAL A 165 -1.11 -5.89 -1.16
CA VAL A 165 -1.20 -6.20 -2.59
C VAL A 165 -0.70 -7.62 -2.82
N ILE A 166 -1.60 -8.49 -3.27
CA ILE A 166 -1.33 -9.86 -3.72
C ILE A 166 -1.39 -9.86 -5.25
N ASP A 167 -0.22 -9.72 -5.88
CA ASP A 167 -0.09 -9.64 -7.32
C ASP A 167 0.11 -11.02 -7.95
N ASP A 168 -0.33 -11.19 -9.20
CA ASP A 168 -0.17 -12.43 -9.96
C ASP A 168 -0.86 -13.65 -9.28
N PHE A 169 -2.04 -13.44 -8.70
CA PHE A 169 -2.86 -14.46 -8.05
C PHE A 169 -3.42 -15.48 -9.06
N ALA A 170 -3.44 -16.75 -8.64
CA ALA A 170 -4.01 -17.87 -9.38
C ALA A 170 -3.46 -18.04 -10.82
N LEU A 171 -2.18 -17.72 -11.06
CA LEU A 171 -1.52 -18.06 -12.34
C LEU A 171 -1.38 -19.58 -12.54
N THR A 172 -1.21 -20.29 -11.44
CA THR A 172 -1.25 -21.75 -11.35
C THR A 172 -2.24 -22.11 -10.25
N PRO A 173 -2.89 -23.29 -10.32
CA PRO A 173 -3.66 -23.81 -9.20
C PRO A 173 -2.80 -23.82 -7.93
N LEU A 174 -3.38 -23.39 -6.82
CA LEU A 174 -2.72 -23.45 -5.53
C LEU A 174 -2.61 -24.91 -5.08
N ALA A 175 -1.53 -25.24 -4.38
CA ALA A 175 -1.25 -26.61 -3.96
C ALA A 175 -0.77 -26.69 -2.50
N GLY A 176 -0.87 -27.89 -1.91
CA GLY A 176 -0.38 -28.12 -0.55
C GLY A 176 -1.07 -27.23 0.48
N SER A 177 -0.29 -26.48 1.27
CA SER A 177 -0.82 -25.58 2.29
C SER A 177 -1.25 -24.21 1.75
N GLU A 178 -0.98 -23.89 0.48
CA GLU A 178 -1.20 -22.54 -0.06
C GLU A 178 -2.64 -22.03 0.06
N PRO A 179 -3.70 -22.83 -0.19
CA PRO A 179 -5.08 -22.37 0.00
C PRO A 179 -5.39 -22.04 1.47
N SER A 180 -4.94 -22.89 2.40
CA SER A 180 -5.12 -22.67 3.84
C SER A 180 -4.29 -21.48 4.33
N ASP A 181 -3.06 -21.34 3.86
CA ASP A 181 -2.18 -20.20 4.16
C ASP A 181 -2.81 -18.88 3.67
N LEU A 182 -3.43 -18.89 2.50
CA LEU A 182 -4.18 -17.73 1.98
C LEU A 182 -5.40 -17.42 2.87
N LEU A 183 -6.17 -18.43 3.25
CA LEU A 183 -7.34 -18.25 4.11
C LEU A 183 -6.95 -17.62 5.45
N GLU A 184 -5.90 -18.10 6.12
CA GLU A 184 -5.38 -17.54 7.36
C GLU A 184 -5.00 -16.05 7.21
N VAL A 185 -4.31 -15.70 6.11
CA VAL A 185 -3.96 -14.31 5.81
C VAL A 185 -5.22 -13.45 5.61
N LEU A 186 -6.24 -13.97 4.96
CA LEU A 186 -7.47 -13.23 4.67
C LEU A 186 -8.38 -13.11 5.89
N ASP A 187 -8.50 -14.14 6.72
CA ASP A 187 -9.30 -14.13 7.95
C ASP A 187 -8.79 -13.08 8.94
N ASP A 188 -7.47 -12.94 9.09
CA ASP A 188 -6.87 -11.91 9.95
C ASP A 188 -7.18 -10.48 9.46
N ARG A 189 -7.46 -10.32 8.16
CA ARG A 189 -7.63 -9.03 7.48
C ARG A 189 -9.10 -8.68 7.19
N SER A 190 -9.97 -9.68 7.11
CA SER A 190 -11.39 -9.50 6.77
C SER A 190 -12.04 -8.46 7.67
N GLU A 191 -12.80 -7.54 7.07
CA GLU A 191 -13.49 -6.43 7.75
C GLU A 191 -12.60 -5.50 8.59
N ARG A 192 -11.26 -5.57 8.46
CA ARG A 192 -10.29 -4.79 9.26
C ARG A 192 -9.25 -4.06 8.43
N LYS A 193 -8.84 -4.64 7.31
CA LYS A 193 -7.77 -4.15 6.43
C LYS A 193 -8.10 -4.52 4.98
N SER A 194 -7.60 -3.74 4.04
CA SER A 194 -7.97 -3.88 2.64
C SER A 194 -6.93 -4.66 1.84
N THR A 195 -7.39 -5.51 0.92
CA THR A 195 -6.52 -6.32 0.07
C THR A 195 -6.76 -5.98 -1.39
N ILE A 196 -5.67 -5.71 -2.12
CA ILE A 196 -5.69 -5.60 -3.58
C ILE A 196 -5.20 -6.93 -4.16
N VAL A 197 -6.02 -7.59 -4.97
CA VAL A 197 -5.63 -8.82 -5.68
C VAL A 197 -5.55 -8.52 -7.16
N THR A 198 -4.50 -9.00 -7.83
CA THR A 198 -4.45 -9.01 -9.30
C THR A 198 -4.44 -10.44 -9.82
N SER A 199 -5.21 -10.73 -10.85
CA SER A 199 -5.21 -12.06 -11.48
C SER A 199 -5.37 -11.98 -13.00
N GLN A 200 -4.85 -12.97 -13.70
CA GLN A 200 -5.14 -13.16 -15.13
C GLN A 200 -6.46 -13.89 -15.37
N LEU A 201 -6.95 -14.62 -14.37
CA LEU A 201 -8.20 -15.33 -14.43
C LEU A 201 -9.36 -14.41 -14.03
N PRO A 202 -10.53 -14.57 -14.66
CA PRO A 202 -11.75 -13.95 -14.16
C PRO A 202 -12.08 -14.52 -12.77
N VAL A 203 -12.75 -13.72 -11.94
CA VAL A 203 -13.10 -14.07 -10.56
C VAL A 203 -13.85 -15.42 -10.49
N ASP A 204 -14.78 -15.65 -11.41
CA ASP A 204 -15.59 -16.88 -11.47
C ASP A 204 -14.75 -18.16 -11.66
N SER A 205 -13.51 -18.04 -12.14
CA SER A 205 -12.58 -19.16 -12.30
C SER A 205 -11.69 -19.40 -11.08
N TRP A 206 -11.65 -18.48 -10.10
CA TRP A 206 -10.75 -18.61 -8.96
C TRP A 206 -11.09 -19.78 -8.05
N HIS A 207 -12.38 -20.10 -7.89
CA HIS A 207 -12.83 -21.24 -7.07
C HIS A 207 -12.14 -22.55 -7.49
N GLN A 208 -12.07 -22.81 -8.79
CA GLN A 208 -11.43 -24.01 -9.36
C GLN A 208 -9.92 -24.05 -9.13
N THR A 209 -9.27 -22.89 -8.93
CA THR A 209 -7.82 -22.80 -8.70
C THR A 209 -7.41 -22.96 -7.24
N LEU A 210 -8.37 -22.86 -6.30
CA LEU A 210 -8.13 -22.91 -4.86
C LEU A 210 -8.17 -24.34 -4.29
N GLY A 211 -8.63 -25.32 -5.09
CA GLY A 211 -8.57 -26.74 -4.75
C GLY A 211 -9.75 -27.20 -3.89
N ASP A 212 -9.55 -27.31 -2.56
CA ASP A 212 -10.59 -27.78 -1.65
C ASP A 212 -11.83 -26.86 -1.70
N PRO A 213 -13.05 -27.37 -1.99
CA PRO A 213 -14.23 -26.53 -2.14
C PRO A 213 -14.57 -25.70 -0.90
N THR A 214 -14.34 -26.23 0.30
CA THR A 214 -14.67 -25.54 1.57
C THR A 214 -13.75 -24.35 1.79
N ILE A 215 -12.44 -24.55 1.59
CA ILE A 215 -11.45 -23.47 1.67
C ILE A 215 -11.68 -22.46 0.55
N SER A 216 -12.02 -22.94 -0.64
CA SER A 216 -12.29 -22.09 -1.80
C SER A 216 -13.46 -21.15 -1.53
N ASP A 217 -14.56 -21.66 -0.99
CA ASP A 217 -15.73 -20.86 -0.60
C ASP A 217 -15.35 -19.81 0.45
N ALA A 218 -14.59 -20.18 1.47
CA ALA A 218 -14.15 -19.25 2.51
C ALA A 218 -13.25 -18.14 1.94
N VAL A 219 -12.23 -18.49 1.16
CA VAL A 219 -11.32 -17.51 0.53
C VAL A 219 -12.10 -16.55 -0.37
N MET A 220 -13.00 -17.08 -1.21
CA MET A 220 -13.81 -16.27 -2.11
C MET A 220 -14.74 -15.33 -1.36
N ASP A 221 -15.37 -15.80 -0.28
CA ASP A 221 -16.20 -14.97 0.60
C ASP A 221 -15.39 -13.77 1.15
N ARG A 222 -14.19 -14.00 1.70
CA ARG A 222 -13.37 -12.90 2.26
C ARG A 222 -12.86 -11.92 1.21
N LEU A 223 -12.59 -12.38 -0.01
CA LEU A 223 -12.11 -11.51 -1.09
C LEU A 223 -13.24 -10.70 -1.73
N LEU A 224 -14.41 -11.32 -1.92
CA LEU A 224 -15.53 -10.73 -2.63
C LEU A 224 -16.42 -9.88 -1.74
N HIS A 225 -16.52 -10.23 -0.46
CA HIS A 225 -17.24 -9.43 0.51
C HIS A 225 -16.70 -8.00 0.50
N ASN A 226 -17.58 -7.03 0.27
CA ASN A 226 -17.25 -5.60 0.27
C ASN A 226 -16.06 -5.27 -0.67
N SER A 227 -16.15 -5.64 -1.95
CA SER A 227 -15.06 -5.49 -2.92
C SER A 227 -15.43 -4.65 -4.15
N HIS A 228 -14.41 -3.99 -4.72
CA HIS A 228 -14.47 -3.37 -6.04
C HIS A 228 -13.85 -4.32 -7.06
N ILE A 229 -14.65 -4.80 -8.00
CA ILE A 229 -14.20 -5.72 -9.06
C ILE A 229 -14.00 -4.92 -10.35
N ILE A 230 -12.78 -4.92 -10.87
CA ILE A 230 -12.41 -4.21 -12.09
C ILE A 230 -11.85 -5.24 -13.09
N GLU A 231 -12.68 -5.58 -14.07
CA GLU A 231 -12.30 -6.47 -15.17
C GLU A 231 -11.64 -5.69 -16.30
N MET A 232 -10.34 -5.86 -16.45
CA MET A 232 -9.56 -5.20 -17.51
C MET A 232 -9.51 -6.05 -18.78
N LYS A 233 -9.56 -5.38 -19.93
CA LYS A 233 -9.56 -6.01 -21.27
C LYS A 233 -8.49 -5.38 -22.17
N GLY A 234 -8.35 -5.91 -23.38
CA GLY A 234 -7.49 -5.33 -24.42
C GLY A 234 -6.07 -5.89 -24.47
N ALA A 235 -5.24 -5.28 -25.32
CA ALA A 235 -3.88 -5.73 -25.61
C ALA A 235 -2.88 -5.33 -24.51
N SER A 236 -1.73 -6.02 -24.50
CA SER A 236 -0.62 -5.70 -23.61
C SER A 236 -0.13 -4.26 -23.79
N MET A 237 0.07 -3.56 -22.68
CA MET A 237 0.66 -2.22 -22.64
C MET A 237 2.20 -2.26 -22.69
N ARG A 238 2.82 -3.43 -22.58
CA ARG A 238 4.29 -3.58 -22.59
C ARG A 238 4.89 -3.28 -23.97
N THR A 239 4.16 -3.56 -25.04
CA THR A 239 4.60 -3.36 -26.43
C THR A 239 4.47 -1.92 -26.91
N LYS A 240 3.73 -1.04 -26.21
CA LYS A 240 3.59 0.39 -26.54
C LYS A 240 4.72 1.27 -26.00
N LYS A 241 5.66 0.71 -25.22
CA LYS A 241 6.83 1.44 -24.70
C LYS A 241 8.07 1.32 -25.60
N GLY A 242 7.90 0.82 -26.83
CA GLY A 242 8.92 0.80 -27.88
C GLY A 242 8.80 2.00 -28.80
#